data_AF-A0A852ICG8-F1
#
_entry.id   AF-A0A852ICG8-F1
#
_cell.length_a   1.000
_cell.length_b   1.000
_cell.length_c   1.000
_cell.angle_alpha   90.00
_cell.angle_beta   90.00
_cell.angle_gamma   90.00
#
_symmetry.space_group_name_H-M   'P 1'
#
loop_
_entity.id
_entity.type
_entity.pdbx_description
1 polymer ?
#
loop_
_entity_poly.entity_id
_entity_poly.type
_entity_poly.pdbx_seq_one_letter_code
_entity_poly.pdbx_strand_id
1 'polypeptide(L)'
;KEEGDREISSSRDSPPVRLKKPRKARTAFTDHQLAQLERSFERQKYLSVQDRMELAASLNLTDTQVKTWYQNRRTKWKRQTAVGLELLAEAGNYSALQRMFPSPYFYPQSLVSNLDPGAALYLYRGPSAPPPALQRPLVPRILIHGLQGGSEPPPPLPPLPGVLPRAAQPR
;
A
#
# COMPACT_ATOMS: atom_id res chain seq x y z
N LYS A 1 43.02 -5.97 -66.92
CA LYS A 1 42.59 -6.66 -65.68
C LYS A 1 42.89 -5.69 -64.55
N GLU A 2 42.12 -4.62 -64.38
CA GLU A 2 40.68 -4.55 -64.07
C GLU A 2 40.35 -5.11 -62.68
N GLU A 3 39.55 -4.33 -61.94
CA GLU A 3 38.77 -4.66 -60.74
C GLU A 3 39.50 -4.56 -59.38
N GLY A 4 39.03 -3.83 -58.36
CA GLY A 4 37.80 -3.04 -58.21
C GLY A 4 37.72 -2.53 -56.77
N ASP A 5 37.64 -1.20 -56.62
CA ASP A 5 37.31 -0.52 -55.36
C ASP A 5 35.88 -0.86 -54.95
N ARG A 6 35.68 -1.35 -53.72
CA ARG A 6 34.36 -1.44 -53.09
C ARG A 6 34.33 -0.55 -51.85
N GLU A 7 34.05 0.73 -52.09
CA GLU A 7 33.62 1.67 -51.06
C GLU A 7 32.24 1.23 -50.55
N ILE A 8 32.19 0.77 -49.30
CA ILE A 8 30.91 0.46 -48.63
C ILE A 8 30.49 1.73 -47.89
N SER A 9 29.84 2.64 -48.62
CA SER A 9 29.16 3.80 -48.04
C SER A 9 27.99 3.32 -47.16
N SER A 10 28.27 3.13 -45.87
CA SER A 10 27.24 2.89 -44.86
C SER A 10 26.71 4.24 -44.36
N SER A 11 25.88 4.89 -45.18
CA SER A 11 24.97 5.95 -44.71
C SER A 11 23.96 5.35 -43.74
N ARG A 12 24.33 5.24 -42.46
CA ARG A 12 23.38 5.13 -41.36
C ARG A 12 22.87 6.53 -41.05
N ASP A 13 21.88 6.96 -41.83
CA ASP A 13 20.96 8.02 -41.43
C ASP A 13 20.31 7.58 -40.12
N SER A 14 20.87 8.05 -39.02
CA SER A 14 20.33 7.82 -37.70
C SER A 14 19.21 8.84 -37.50
N PRO A 15 17.99 8.41 -37.12
CA PRO A 15 16.90 9.36 -36.90
C PRO A 15 17.32 10.34 -35.80
N PRO A 16 16.95 11.63 -35.90
CA PRO A 16 17.40 12.66 -34.98
C PRO A 16 17.05 12.24 -33.56
N VAL A 17 18.09 12.02 -32.75
CA VAL A 17 17.98 11.73 -31.33
C VAL A 17 17.19 12.88 -30.74
N ARG A 18 15.92 12.63 -30.41
CA ARG A 18 15.05 13.58 -29.73
C ARG A 18 15.80 14.07 -28.50
N LEU A 19 16.36 15.27 -28.58
CA LEU A 19 17.05 15.97 -27.52
C LEU A 19 16.11 15.98 -26.32
N LYS A 20 16.35 15.05 -25.39
CA LYS A 20 15.59 14.96 -24.14
C LYS A 20 15.83 16.27 -23.44
N LYS A 21 14.79 17.11 -23.38
CA LYS A 21 14.77 18.39 -22.67
C LYS A 21 15.52 18.18 -21.33
N PRO A 22 16.61 18.92 -21.05
CA PRO A 22 17.35 18.73 -19.81
C PRO A 22 16.39 18.82 -18.63
N ARG A 23 16.31 17.76 -17.83
CA ARG A 23 15.55 17.82 -16.58
C ARG A 23 16.20 18.90 -15.73
N LYS A 24 15.40 19.84 -15.22
CA LYS A 24 15.86 20.90 -14.30
C LYS A 24 16.68 20.23 -13.19
N ALA A 25 17.91 20.71 -13.00
CA ALA A 25 18.78 20.20 -11.94
C ALA A 25 18.05 20.26 -10.60
N ARG A 26 18.22 19.21 -9.77
CA ARG A 26 17.63 19.20 -8.42
C ARG A 26 18.27 20.32 -7.62
N THR A 27 17.45 21.22 -7.12
CA THR A 27 17.89 22.26 -6.18
C THR A 27 17.94 21.67 -4.77
N ALA A 28 19.05 21.88 -4.07
CA ALA A 28 19.19 21.53 -2.66
C ALA A 28 18.83 22.74 -1.78
N PHE A 29 18.18 22.49 -0.65
CA PHE A 29 17.96 23.51 0.38
C PHE A 29 19.22 23.66 1.23
N THR A 30 19.46 24.87 1.74
CA THR A 30 20.56 25.11 2.70
C THR A 30 20.23 24.54 4.07
N ASP A 31 21.23 24.31 4.91
CA ASP A 31 21.03 23.79 6.27
C ASP A 31 20.16 24.72 7.12
N HIS A 32 20.32 26.04 6.96
CA HIS A 32 19.47 27.04 7.61
C HIS A 32 18.00 26.89 7.20
N GLN A 33 17.72 26.71 5.89
CA GLN A 33 16.36 26.50 5.39
C GLN A 33 15.77 25.21 5.95
N LEU A 34 16.54 24.11 5.96
CA LEU A 34 16.10 22.83 6.49
C LEU A 34 15.78 22.91 7.99
N ALA A 35 16.62 23.59 8.78
CA ALA A 35 16.41 23.72 10.22
C ALA A 35 15.11 24.49 10.54
N GLN A 36 14.82 25.57 9.81
CA GLN A 36 13.58 26.33 9.99
C GLN A 36 12.33 25.55 9.54
N LEU A 37 12.43 24.84 8.41
CA LEU A 37 11.36 23.95 7.93
C LEU A 37 11.05 22.85 8.94
N GLU A 38 12.08 22.23 9.52
CA GLU A 38 11.94 21.18 10.53
C GLU A 38 11.33 21.73 11.83
N ARG A 39 11.84 22.85 12.34
CA ARG A 39 11.29 23.51 13.53
C ARG A 39 9.81 23.89 13.35
N SER A 40 9.45 24.37 12.17
CA SER A 40 8.05 24.66 11.86
C SER A 40 7.19 23.38 11.79
N PHE A 41 7.73 22.31 11.19
CA PHE A 41 7.05 21.01 11.11
C PHE A 41 6.82 20.37 12.47
N GLU A 42 7.76 20.48 13.40
CA GLU A 42 7.63 20.00 14.78
C GLU A 42 6.42 20.62 15.48
N ARG A 43 6.24 21.93 15.31
CA ARG A 43 5.08 22.66 15.84
C ARG A 43 3.77 22.29 15.12
N GLN A 44 3.79 22.19 13.79
CA GLN A 44 2.58 21.95 13.01
C GLN A 44 2.84 21.08 11.77
N LYS A 45 2.20 19.89 11.70
CA LYS A 45 2.43 18.90 10.62
C LYS A 45 1.76 19.28 9.29
N TYR A 46 0.79 20.19 9.33
CA TYR A 46 0.02 20.68 8.19
C TYR A 46 -0.11 22.19 8.27
N LEU A 47 0.49 22.92 7.33
CA LEU A 47 0.36 24.37 7.26
C LEU A 47 -0.91 24.81 6.55
N SER A 48 -1.53 25.89 7.05
CA SER A 48 -2.53 26.63 6.29
C SER A 48 -1.88 27.28 5.05
N VAL A 49 -2.70 27.83 4.15
CA VAL A 49 -2.18 28.55 2.97
C VAL A 49 -1.37 29.77 3.41
N GLN A 50 -1.88 30.53 4.39
CA GLN A 50 -1.23 31.72 4.91
C GLN A 50 0.11 31.40 5.57
N ASP A 51 0.16 30.45 6.51
CA ASP A 51 1.41 30.09 7.20
C ASP A 51 2.49 29.62 6.22
N ARG A 52 2.07 28.92 5.15
CA ARG A 52 3.00 28.45 4.12
C ARG A 52 3.60 29.61 3.33
N MET A 53 2.79 30.60 2.96
CA MET A 53 3.26 31.78 2.25
C MET A 53 4.25 32.58 3.10
N GLU A 54 3.95 32.76 4.39
CA GLU A 54 4.84 33.45 5.34
C GLU A 54 6.17 32.71 5.50
N LEU A 55 6.13 31.39 5.68
CA LEU A 55 7.33 30.57 5.78
C LEU A 55 8.17 30.61 4.50
N ALA A 56 7.52 30.54 3.33
CA ALA A 56 8.17 30.64 2.03
C ALA A 56 8.91 31.98 1.88
N ALA A 57 8.24 33.09 2.23
CA ALA A 57 8.85 34.42 2.19
C ALA A 57 10.07 34.52 3.13
N SER A 58 9.96 34.02 4.35
CA SER A 58 11.05 34.08 5.35
C SER A 58 12.31 33.29 4.97
N LEU A 59 12.17 32.25 4.13
CA LEU A 59 13.26 31.35 3.73
C LEU A 59 13.74 31.58 2.29
N ASN A 60 13.20 32.59 1.61
CA ASN A 60 13.40 32.84 0.18
C ASN A 60 13.12 31.60 -0.68
N LEU A 61 12.02 30.91 -0.38
CA LEU A 61 11.51 29.76 -1.12
C LEU A 61 10.17 30.10 -1.79
N THR A 62 9.75 29.27 -2.74
CA THR A 62 8.40 29.34 -3.31
C THR A 62 7.39 28.54 -2.48
N ASP A 63 6.11 28.95 -2.50
CA ASP A 63 5.01 28.19 -1.87
C ASP A 63 5.04 26.70 -2.25
N THR A 64 5.30 26.42 -3.53
CA THR A 64 5.36 25.05 -4.06
C THR A 64 6.52 24.27 -3.45
N GLN A 65 7.70 24.88 -3.26
CA GLN A 65 8.83 24.22 -2.60
C GLN A 65 8.50 23.85 -1.16
N VAL A 66 7.90 24.78 -0.40
CA VAL A 66 7.48 24.52 0.98
C VAL A 66 6.39 23.43 1.02
N LYS A 67 5.40 23.49 0.12
CA LYS A 67 4.35 22.48 -0.01
C LYS A 67 4.93 21.09 -0.27
N THR A 68 5.84 20.98 -1.24
CA THR A 68 6.49 19.71 -1.59
C THR A 68 7.37 19.21 -0.44
N TRP A 69 8.12 20.09 0.22
CA TRP A 69 8.93 19.71 1.37
C TRP A 69 8.04 19.16 2.50
N TYR A 70 6.95 19.85 2.86
CA TYR A 70 6.00 19.39 3.88
C TYR A 70 5.34 18.05 3.52
N GLN A 71 4.98 17.86 2.24
CA GLN A 71 4.43 16.58 1.78
C GLN A 71 5.45 15.45 1.94
N ASN A 72 6.70 15.68 1.52
CA ASN A 72 7.78 14.70 1.68
C ASN A 72 8.07 14.43 3.15
N ARG A 73 8.08 15.48 3.99
CA ARG A 73 8.33 15.37 5.42
C ARG A 73 7.25 14.55 6.12
N ARG A 74 5.97 14.76 5.81
CA ARG A 74 4.86 13.92 6.29
C ARG A 74 4.99 12.46 5.88
N THR A 75 5.37 12.19 4.63
CA THR A 75 5.62 10.81 4.17
C THR A 75 6.72 10.15 4.99
N LYS A 76 7.84 10.85 5.19
CA LYS A 76 8.96 10.35 6.02
C LYS A 76 8.50 10.13 7.46
N TRP A 77 7.81 11.10 8.06
CA TRP A 77 7.28 11.00 9.42
C TRP A 77 6.36 9.79 9.57
N LYS A 78 5.40 9.60 8.66
CA LYS A 78 4.50 8.44 8.67
C LYS A 78 5.27 7.13 8.57
N ARG A 79 6.29 7.05 7.71
CA ARG A 79 7.15 5.86 7.61
C ARG A 79 7.93 5.61 8.91
N GLN A 80 8.49 6.64 9.52
CA GLN A 80 9.21 6.54 10.79
C GLN A 80 8.30 6.08 11.94
N THR A 81 7.08 6.62 12.02
CA THR A 81 6.09 6.21 13.01
C THR A 81 5.61 4.77 12.76
N ALA A 82 5.41 4.37 11.50
CA ALA A 82 5.03 3.00 11.14
C ALA A 82 6.15 2.01 11.48
N VAL A 83 7.41 2.33 11.16
CA VAL A 83 8.58 1.50 11.50
C VAL A 83 8.75 1.39 13.02
N GLY A 84 8.49 2.45 13.79
CA GLY A 84 8.44 2.35 15.25
C GLY A 84 7.37 1.38 15.75
N LEU A 85 6.24 1.28 15.03
CA LEU A 85 5.21 0.27 15.26
C LEU A 85 5.68 -1.14 14.86
N GLU A 86 6.34 -1.30 13.71
CA GLU A 86 6.92 -2.59 13.28
C GLU A 86 7.94 -3.07 14.31
N LEU A 87 8.84 -2.20 14.76
CA LEU A 87 9.87 -2.55 15.75
C LEU A 87 9.25 -2.90 17.12
N LEU A 88 8.16 -2.24 17.52
CA LEU A 88 7.45 -2.61 18.75
C LEU A 88 6.72 -3.94 18.62
N ALA A 89 6.26 -4.29 17.41
CA ALA A 89 5.72 -5.61 17.09
C ALA A 89 6.85 -6.66 17.08
N GLU A 90 7.95 -6.38 16.39
CA GLU A 90 9.12 -7.26 16.25
C GLU A 90 9.83 -7.52 17.58
N ALA A 91 9.88 -6.53 18.47
CA ALA A 91 10.37 -6.66 19.85
C ALA A 91 9.45 -7.51 20.75
N GLY A 92 8.43 -8.17 20.20
CA GLY A 92 7.56 -9.09 20.93
C GLY A 92 6.50 -8.42 21.80
N ASN A 93 6.35 -7.09 21.75
CA ASN A 93 5.36 -6.35 22.54
C ASN A 93 4.02 -6.18 21.81
N TYR A 94 3.52 -7.28 21.24
CA TYR A 94 2.25 -7.32 20.52
C TYR A 94 1.06 -6.86 21.38
N SER A 95 1.14 -7.08 22.69
CA SER A 95 0.14 -6.64 23.67
C SER A 95 0.00 -5.12 23.77
N ALA A 96 1.11 -4.36 23.72
CA ALA A 96 1.02 -2.90 23.70
C ALA A 96 0.39 -2.40 22.39
N LEU A 97 0.69 -3.09 21.29
CA LEU A 97 0.18 -2.77 19.96
C LEU A 97 -1.34 -2.99 19.85
N GLN A 98 -1.85 -4.10 20.39
CA GLN A 98 -3.29 -4.38 20.50
C GLN A 98 -4.03 -3.35 21.36
N ARG A 99 -3.40 -2.80 22.41
CA ARG A 99 -4.00 -1.77 23.27
C ARG A 99 -4.06 -0.40 22.60
N MET A 100 -3.08 -0.09 21.75
CA MET A 100 -3.05 1.16 20.98
C MET A 100 -3.94 1.11 19.75
N PHE A 101 -4.12 -0.06 19.14
CA PHE A 101 -4.94 -0.27 17.94
C PHE A 101 -5.86 -1.48 18.11
N PRO A 102 -7.00 -1.33 18.81
CA PRO A 102 -7.90 -2.43 19.12
C PRO A 102 -8.56 -3.06 17.87
N SER A 103 -8.63 -2.30 16.78
CA SER A 103 -9.26 -2.75 15.54
C SER A 103 -8.20 -3.17 14.53
N PRO A 104 -8.23 -4.44 14.06
CA PRO A 104 -7.24 -4.99 13.15
C PRO A 104 -7.25 -4.32 11.76
N TYR A 105 -8.27 -3.54 11.45
CA TYR A 105 -8.36 -2.76 10.22
C TYR A 105 -7.46 -1.53 10.21
N PHE A 106 -6.98 -1.07 11.36
CA PHE A 106 -6.08 0.10 11.44
C PHE A 106 -4.60 -0.27 11.35
N TYR A 107 -4.26 -1.56 11.25
CA TYR A 107 -2.88 -1.95 11.01
C TYR A 107 -2.48 -1.57 9.58
N PRO A 108 -1.41 -0.78 9.40
CA PRO A 108 -0.80 -0.60 8.09
C PRO A 108 -0.45 -1.96 7.49
N GLN A 109 -0.87 -2.19 6.24
CA GLN A 109 -0.64 -3.46 5.53
C GLN A 109 0.85 -3.86 5.46
N SER A 110 1.77 -2.90 5.54
CA SER A 110 3.20 -3.18 5.63
C SER A 110 3.60 -3.89 6.93
N LEU A 111 2.98 -3.55 8.07
CA LEU A 111 3.34 -4.17 9.35
C LEU A 111 2.91 -5.64 9.37
N VAL A 112 1.68 -5.91 8.94
CA VAL A 112 1.12 -7.27 8.94
C VAL A 112 1.78 -8.18 7.89
N SER A 113 2.26 -7.61 6.78
CA SER A 113 2.93 -8.38 5.72
C SER A 113 4.36 -8.80 6.09
N ASN A 114 5.04 -8.07 6.97
CA ASN A 114 6.40 -8.39 7.42
C ASN A 114 6.42 -9.19 8.74
N LEU A 115 5.25 -9.46 9.33
CA LEU A 115 5.15 -10.13 10.61
C LEU A 115 5.24 -11.65 10.47
N ASP A 116 5.88 -12.31 11.42
CA ASP A 116 5.86 -13.77 11.55
C ASP A 116 4.40 -14.29 11.57
N PRO A 117 4.08 -15.42 10.88
CA PRO A 117 2.74 -15.97 10.86
C PRO A 117 2.12 -16.21 12.25
N GLY A 118 2.92 -16.57 13.26
CA GLY A 118 2.46 -16.73 14.64
C GLY A 118 2.10 -15.39 15.31
N ALA A 119 2.86 -14.34 15.01
CA ALA A 119 2.57 -12.98 15.48
C ALA A 119 1.35 -12.36 14.77
N ALA A 120 1.14 -12.67 13.48
CA ALA A 120 -0.05 -12.25 12.75
C ALA A 120 -1.34 -12.84 13.36
N LEU A 121 -1.28 -14.10 13.81
CA LEU A 121 -2.37 -14.73 14.55
C LEU A 121 -2.64 -14.03 15.89
N TYR A 122 -1.63 -13.53 16.58
CA TYR A 122 -1.83 -12.75 17.81
C TYR A 122 -2.56 -11.43 17.54
N LEU A 123 -2.21 -10.69 16.47
CA LEU A 123 -2.90 -9.43 16.14
C LEU A 123 -4.35 -9.63 15.68
N TYR A 124 -4.68 -10.78 15.10
CA TYR A 124 -6.02 -11.14 14.64
C TYR A 124 -6.87 -11.84 15.72
N ARG A 125 -6.23 -12.39 16.75
CA ARG A 125 -6.89 -13.00 17.90
C ARG A 125 -7.31 -11.91 18.88
N GLY A 126 -8.51 -11.38 18.67
CA GLY A 126 -9.20 -10.59 19.70
C GLY A 126 -9.33 -11.39 21.02
N PRO A 127 -9.65 -10.71 22.14
CA PRO A 127 -9.78 -11.36 23.45
C PRO A 127 -11.05 -12.21 23.51
N SER A 128 -11.07 -13.34 22.81
CA SER A 128 -11.95 -14.50 22.99
C SER A 128 -11.69 -15.47 21.84
N ALA A 129 -10.76 -16.39 22.04
CA ALA A 129 -10.78 -17.62 21.28
C ALA A 129 -10.31 -18.74 22.23
N PRO A 130 -11.20 -19.68 22.61
CA PRO A 130 -10.82 -20.77 23.49
C PRO A 130 -9.75 -21.65 22.82
N PRO A 131 -8.89 -22.34 23.59
CA PRO A 131 -7.91 -23.27 23.02
C PRO A 131 -8.64 -24.40 22.26
N PRO A 132 -8.05 -24.97 21.18
CA PRO A 132 -8.65 -26.10 20.49
C PRO A 132 -8.78 -27.28 21.47
N ALA A 133 -10.01 -27.76 21.67
CA ALA A 133 -10.27 -28.92 22.51
C ALA A 133 -9.65 -30.17 21.86
N LEU A 134 -8.88 -30.89 22.67
CA LEU A 134 -8.21 -32.15 22.33
C LEU A 134 -9.20 -33.18 21.76
N GLN A 135 -8.85 -33.78 20.62
CA GLN A 135 -9.58 -34.91 20.03
C GLN A 135 -9.57 -36.12 20.96
N ARG A 136 -10.71 -36.82 21.08
CA ARG A 136 -10.87 -38.14 21.72
C ARG A 136 -12.12 -38.86 21.15
N PRO A 137 -12.21 -40.22 21.25
CA PRO A 137 -12.06 -41.16 20.12
C PRO A 137 -13.37 -41.81 19.61
N LEU A 138 -13.26 -42.51 18.47
CA LEU A 138 -14.30 -43.34 17.80
C LEU A 138 -14.85 -44.48 18.69
N VAL A 139 -16.15 -44.81 18.56
CA VAL A 139 -16.76 -46.18 18.46
C VAL A 139 -18.31 -46.07 18.23
N PRO A 140 -19.11 -47.14 17.91
CA PRO A 140 -19.60 -47.40 16.56
C PRO A 140 -21.15 -47.51 16.42
N ARG A 141 -21.58 -47.63 15.17
CA ARG A 141 -22.93 -47.65 14.59
C ARG A 141 -23.93 -48.68 15.18
N ILE A 142 -25.20 -48.29 15.39
CA ILE A 142 -26.34 -49.22 15.44
C ILE A 142 -27.51 -48.65 14.62
N LEU A 143 -28.06 -49.51 13.77
CA LEU A 143 -29.14 -49.32 12.80
C LEU A 143 -30.47 -49.79 13.42
N ILE A 144 -31.50 -48.94 13.53
CA ILE A 144 -32.90 -49.36 13.76
C ILE A 144 -33.84 -48.47 12.93
N HIS A 145 -34.67 -49.12 12.10
CA HIS A 145 -35.66 -48.57 11.17
C HIS A 145 -36.95 -48.06 11.83
N GLY A 146 -37.68 -47.15 11.17
CA GLY A 146 -39.15 -47.04 11.34
C GLY A 146 -39.85 -45.76 10.85
N LEU A 147 -40.50 -45.87 9.69
CA LEU A 147 -41.81 -45.30 9.29
C LEU A 147 -42.00 -43.81 8.90
N GLN A 148 -42.50 -43.67 7.66
CA GLN A 148 -43.59 -42.79 7.19
C GLN A 148 -43.26 -41.41 6.61
N GLY A 149 -43.44 -41.30 5.28
CA GLY A 149 -44.10 -40.14 4.66
C GLY A 149 -43.26 -39.30 3.69
N GLY A 150 -43.68 -39.27 2.42
CA GLY A 150 -43.45 -38.12 1.54
C GLY A 150 -42.42 -38.32 0.43
N SER A 151 -42.84 -38.93 -0.66
CA SER A 151 -42.19 -38.83 -1.97
C SER A 151 -42.53 -37.48 -2.63
N GLU A 152 -41.58 -36.55 -2.71
CA GLU A 152 -41.57 -35.53 -3.77
C GLU A 152 -40.12 -35.04 -4.00
N PRO A 153 -39.55 -35.19 -5.22
CA PRO A 153 -38.28 -34.57 -5.56
C PRO A 153 -38.47 -33.07 -5.85
N PRO A 154 -37.49 -32.20 -5.51
CA PRO A 154 -37.61 -30.76 -5.70
C PRO A 154 -37.66 -30.37 -7.21
N PRO A 155 -38.44 -29.34 -7.59
CA PRO A 155 -38.53 -28.88 -8.97
C PRO A 155 -37.23 -28.18 -9.45
N PRO A 156 -36.93 -28.22 -10.76
CA PRO A 156 -35.70 -27.62 -11.32
C PRO A 156 -35.76 -26.08 -11.31
N LEU A 157 -34.60 -25.47 -11.03
CA LEU A 157 -34.39 -24.02 -11.02
C LEU A 157 -34.59 -23.40 -12.42
N PRO A 158 -35.18 -22.20 -12.53
CA PRO A 158 -35.29 -21.48 -13.81
C PRO A 158 -33.94 -20.90 -14.27
N PRO A 159 -33.69 -20.79 -15.59
CA PRO A 159 -32.45 -20.25 -16.14
C PRO A 159 -32.33 -18.74 -15.91
N LEU A 160 -31.11 -18.30 -15.58
CA LEU A 160 -30.74 -16.90 -15.38
C LEU A 160 -30.98 -16.07 -16.65
N PRO A 161 -31.63 -14.90 -16.59
CA PRO A 161 -31.76 -14.02 -17.74
C PRO A 161 -30.44 -13.31 -18.04
N GLY A 162 -29.90 -13.62 -19.22
CA GLY A 162 -29.41 -12.62 -20.18
C GLY A 162 -28.33 -11.65 -19.72
N VAL A 163 -27.08 -11.98 -20.04
CA VAL A 163 -26.00 -11.01 -20.26
C VAL A 163 -26.43 -10.05 -21.37
N LEU A 164 -26.70 -8.79 -21.02
CA LEU A 164 -26.84 -7.72 -22.01
C LEU A 164 -25.45 -7.27 -22.51
N PRO A 165 -25.25 -7.10 -23.82
CA PRO A 165 -23.98 -6.66 -24.37
C PRO A 165 -23.78 -5.16 -24.14
N ARG A 166 -22.54 -4.83 -23.74
CA ARG A 166 -22.00 -3.48 -23.57
C ARG A 166 -22.11 -2.69 -24.88
N ALA A 167 -23.01 -1.72 -24.94
CA ALA A 167 -23.07 -0.75 -26.03
C ALA A 167 -21.83 0.15 -25.99
N ALA A 168 -21.11 0.18 -27.11
CA ALA A 168 -20.00 1.08 -27.37
C ALA A 168 -20.53 2.51 -27.62
N GLN A 169 -20.00 3.48 -26.88
CA GLN A 169 -20.16 4.90 -27.21
C GLN A 169 -19.03 5.32 -28.16
N PRO A 170 -19.32 5.95 -29.32
CA PRO A 170 -18.30 6.56 -30.15
C PRO A 170 -17.97 7.99 -29.69
N ARG A 171 -16.66 8.27 -29.76
CA ARG A 171 -15.92 9.54 -29.91
C ARG A 171 -16.61 10.88 -29.61
#